data_AF-A0A2M6WF91-F1
#
_entry.id   AF-A0A2M6WF91-F1
#
_cell.length_a   1.000
_cell.length_b   1.000
_cell.length_c   1.000
_cell.angle_alpha   90.00
_cell.angle_beta   90.00
_cell.angle_gamma   90.00
#
_symmetry.space_group_name_H-M   'P 1'
#
loop_
_entity.id
_entity.type
_entity.pdbx_description
1 polymer ?
#
loop_
_entity_poly.entity_id
_entity_poly.type
_entity_poly.pdbx_seq_one_letter_code
_entity_poly.pdbx_strand_id
1 'polypeptide(L)'
;MSMSTDGRSVGWTSQNGRAVVVVAEGGTVTVNHKSIDVTKSEWILLAAIAFNRGKVRTRRMLLACLYPEAEKEADAKILDVMICKIRAKLEKAHPAAGECLRSVWGRGYAFGLPSRESSPVAGLDMPSSPRWVRKHKMKIVGLLRSGEINTKQVLAHYPDLSEDELLEWFGGYSEYGEKGLLATKVQECVL
;
A
#
# COMPACT_ATOMS: atom_id res chain seq x y z
N MET A 1 1.98 -26.01 -8.43
CA MET A 1 1.71 -25.67 -7.02
C MET A 1 2.68 -26.48 -6.18
N SER A 2 3.78 -25.88 -5.72
CA SER A 2 4.77 -26.56 -4.89
C SER A 2 4.77 -25.89 -3.53
N MET A 3 4.06 -26.51 -2.59
CA MET A 3 4.03 -26.11 -1.18
C MET A 3 5.24 -26.76 -0.50
N SER A 4 6.27 -25.97 -0.17
CA SER A 4 7.20 -26.35 0.91
C SER A 4 6.59 -25.90 2.23
N THR A 5 5.92 -26.84 2.91
CA THR A 5 5.35 -26.67 4.26
C THR A 5 6.37 -26.95 5.37
N ASP A 6 7.61 -26.45 5.23
CA ASP A 6 8.63 -26.58 6.29
C ASP A 6 8.56 -25.41 7.31
N GLY A 7 7.71 -24.40 7.08
CA GLY A 7 7.62 -23.20 7.92
C GLY A 7 8.83 -22.25 7.79
N ARG A 8 9.98 -22.76 7.33
CA ARG A 8 11.23 -22.00 7.17
C ARG A 8 11.30 -21.12 5.93
N SER A 9 10.30 -21.17 5.04
CA SER A 9 10.24 -20.29 3.87
C SER A 9 8.81 -20.07 3.39
N VAL A 10 8.60 -18.94 2.70
CA VAL A 10 7.34 -18.57 2.09
C VAL A 10 7.57 -18.13 0.64
N GLY A 11 6.76 -18.70 -0.25
CA GLY A 11 6.78 -18.42 -1.68
C GLY A 11 5.63 -17.53 -2.13
N TRP A 12 5.90 -16.70 -3.12
CA TRP A 12 4.93 -15.99 -3.94
C TRP A 12 5.22 -16.24 -5.41
N THR A 13 4.16 -16.35 -6.21
CA THR A 13 4.24 -16.48 -7.66
C THR A 13 3.35 -15.42 -8.28
N SER A 14 3.85 -14.73 -9.31
CA SER A 14 3.08 -13.74 -10.05
C SER A 14 1.88 -14.37 -10.75
N GLN A 15 0.86 -13.56 -11.05
CA GLN A 15 -0.37 -14.05 -11.70
C GLN A 15 -0.10 -14.69 -13.07
N ASN A 16 0.91 -14.19 -13.80
CA ASN A 16 1.34 -14.74 -15.08
C ASN A 16 2.36 -15.91 -14.95
N GLY A 17 2.71 -16.32 -13.74
CA GLY A 17 3.64 -17.42 -13.46
C GLY A 17 5.12 -17.15 -13.76
N ARG A 18 5.49 -15.93 -14.18
CA ARG A 18 6.85 -15.59 -14.65
C ARG A 18 7.82 -15.15 -13.55
N ALA A 19 7.31 -14.77 -12.38
CA ALA A 19 8.11 -14.40 -11.23
C ALA A 19 7.78 -15.28 -10.03
N VAL A 20 8.80 -15.84 -9.41
CA VAL A 20 8.71 -16.59 -8.16
C VAL A 20 9.61 -15.92 -7.14
N VAL A 21 9.03 -15.42 -6.04
CA VAL A 21 9.76 -14.81 -4.93
C VAL A 21 9.70 -15.76 -3.75
N VAL A 22 10.85 -16.11 -3.17
CA VAL A 22 10.92 -16.92 -1.95
C VAL A 22 11.64 -16.12 -0.88
N VAL A 23 11.00 -16.01 0.29
CA VAL A 23 11.60 -15.44 1.51
C VAL A 23 11.81 -16.59 2.47
N ALA A 24 13.04 -16.82 2.91
CA ALA A 24 13.40 -17.89 3.83
C ALA A 24 13.99 -17.34 5.13
N GLU A 25 13.95 -18.17 6.17
CA GLU A 25 14.66 -17.93 7.43
C GLU A 25 16.16 -17.74 7.19
N GLY A 26 16.82 -17.07 8.13
CA GLY A 26 18.27 -16.85 8.04
C GLY A 26 18.70 -15.78 7.04
N GLY A 27 17.82 -14.87 6.63
CA GLY A 27 18.21 -13.72 5.80
C GLY A 27 18.11 -13.92 4.29
N THR A 28 17.63 -15.08 3.83
CA THR A 28 17.68 -15.42 2.40
C THR A 28 16.42 -14.96 1.66
N VAL A 29 16.61 -14.30 0.52
CA VAL A 29 15.53 -13.93 -0.41
C VAL A 29 15.96 -14.29 -1.82
N THR A 30 15.12 -15.00 -2.56
CA THR A 30 15.38 -15.36 -3.96
C THR A 30 14.27 -14.90 -4.88
N VAL A 31 14.64 -14.55 -6.12
CA VAL A 31 13.72 -14.28 -7.23
C VAL A 31 14.09 -15.22 -8.38
N ASN A 32 13.15 -16.04 -8.84
CA ASN A 32 13.38 -17.10 -9.84
C ASN A 32 14.63 -17.94 -9.51
N HIS A 33 14.74 -18.38 -8.25
CA HIS A 33 15.86 -19.17 -7.71
C HIS A 33 17.22 -18.45 -7.63
N LYS A 34 17.29 -17.14 -7.93
CA LYS A 34 18.52 -16.34 -7.75
C LYS A 34 18.45 -15.53 -6.47
N SER A 35 19.49 -15.61 -5.64
CA SER A 35 19.59 -14.82 -4.41
C SER A 35 19.68 -13.33 -4.72
N ILE A 36 19.02 -12.50 -3.91
CA ILE A 36 19.12 -11.05 -3.97
C ILE A 36 19.72 -10.50 -2.68
N ASP A 37 20.50 -9.44 -2.80
CA ASP A 37 21.14 -8.80 -1.63
C ASP A 37 20.15 -7.94 -0.86
N VAL A 38 19.81 -8.40 0.33
CA VAL A 38 18.99 -7.68 1.31
C VAL A 38 19.78 -7.43 2.58
N THR A 39 19.62 -6.25 3.13
CA THR A 39 20.15 -5.93 4.47
C THR A 39 19.33 -6.64 5.54
N LYS A 40 19.89 -6.77 6.75
CA LYS A 40 19.18 -7.37 7.88
C LYS A 40 17.82 -6.69 8.15
N SER A 41 17.76 -5.35 8.10
CA SER A 41 16.52 -4.60 8.33
C SER A 41 15.49 -4.79 7.21
N GLU A 42 15.93 -4.82 5.95
CA GLU A 42 15.06 -5.11 4.80
C GLU A 42 14.48 -6.52 4.90
N TRP A 43 15.32 -7.50 5.27
CA TRP A 43 14.88 -8.87 5.47
C TRP A 43 13.90 -8.98 6.65
N ILE A 44 14.17 -8.37 7.81
CA ILE A 44 13.25 -8.36 8.96
C ILE A 44 11.88 -7.82 8.55
N LEU A 45 11.85 -6.68 7.85
CA LEU A 45 10.60 -6.08 7.39
C LEU A 45 9.87 -6.98 6.39
N LEU A 46 10.57 -7.49 5.37
CA LEU A 46 10.00 -8.37 4.36
C LEU A 46 9.48 -9.67 4.98
N ALA A 47 10.25 -10.31 5.85
CA ALA A 47 9.88 -11.52 6.57
C ALA A 47 8.65 -11.31 7.46
N ALA A 48 8.59 -10.20 8.21
CA ALA A 48 7.45 -9.87 9.06
C ALA A 48 6.13 -9.79 8.28
N ILE A 49 6.19 -9.33 7.02
CA ILE A 49 5.04 -9.29 6.10
C ILE A 49 4.81 -10.66 5.45
N ALA A 50 5.87 -11.32 4.95
CA ALA A 50 5.80 -12.52 4.13
C ALA A 50 5.33 -13.75 4.90
N PHE A 51 5.82 -13.97 6.12
CA PHE A 51 5.41 -15.10 6.96
C PHE A 51 3.95 -14.98 7.45
N ASN A 52 3.30 -13.84 7.25
CA ASN A 52 1.89 -13.62 7.52
C ASN A 52 1.07 -13.55 6.23
N ARG A 53 1.32 -14.49 5.31
CA ARG A 53 0.73 -14.51 3.96
C ARG A 53 -0.78 -14.31 4.00
N GLY A 54 -1.27 -13.38 3.18
CA GLY A 54 -2.70 -13.05 3.11
C GLY A 54 -3.21 -12.18 4.26
N LYS A 55 -2.43 -11.88 5.30
CA LYS A 55 -2.86 -10.95 6.36
C LYS A 55 -2.17 -9.59 6.21
N VAL A 56 -2.90 -8.54 6.59
CA VAL A 56 -2.35 -7.19 6.65
C VAL A 56 -1.57 -7.03 7.95
N ARG A 57 -0.29 -6.70 7.84
CA ARG A 57 0.56 -6.34 8.98
C ARG A 57 0.52 -4.84 9.16
N THR A 58 0.15 -4.41 10.36
CA THR A 58 -0.06 -3.00 10.63
C THR A 58 1.27 -2.25 10.70
N ARG A 59 1.25 -0.95 10.37
CA ARG A 59 2.44 -0.10 10.45
C ARG A 59 3.10 -0.15 11.83
N ARG A 60 2.29 -0.09 12.90
CA ARG A 60 2.76 -0.19 14.29
C ARG A 60 3.49 -1.51 14.57
N MET A 61 2.94 -2.63 14.11
CA MET A 61 3.59 -3.94 14.30
C MET A 61 4.92 -4.04 13.55
N LEU A 62 4.99 -3.51 12.34
CA LEU A 62 6.21 -3.54 11.53
C LEU A 62 7.30 -2.62 12.11
N LEU A 63 6.92 -1.45 12.62
CA LEU A 63 7.85 -0.57 13.35
C LEU A 63 8.40 -1.25 14.61
N ALA A 64 7.53 -1.89 15.40
CA ALA A 64 7.97 -2.62 16.60
C ALA A 64 8.95 -3.76 16.28
N CYS A 65 8.84 -4.41 15.11
CA CYS A 65 9.81 -5.42 14.68
C CYS A 65 11.18 -4.84 14.31
N LEU A 66 11.22 -3.61 13.80
CA LEU A 66 12.46 -2.95 13.34
C LEU A 66 13.15 -2.18 14.47
N TYR A 67 12.37 -1.59 15.35
CA TYR A 67 12.83 -0.70 16.41
C TYR A 67 12.14 -1.06 17.73
N PRO A 68 12.48 -2.22 18.34
CA PRO A 68 11.84 -2.69 19.57
C PRO A 68 12.07 -1.76 20.76
N GLU A 69 13.17 -1.00 20.76
CA GLU A 69 13.54 -0.06 21.83
C GLU A 69 13.20 1.40 21.51
N ALA A 70 12.55 1.68 20.38
CA ALA A 70 12.14 3.05 20.07
C ALA A 70 10.86 3.42 20.85
N GLU A 71 11.03 4.12 21.97
CA GLU A 71 9.94 4.69 22.78
C GLU A 71 9.18 5.83 22.07
N LYS A 72 9.73 6.37 20.98
CA LYS A 72 9.16 7.51 20.22
C LYS A 72 8.44 7.07 18.95
N GLU A 73 7.51 7.91 18.52
CA GLU A 73 6.87 7.89 17.20
C GLU A 73 7.92 7.79 16.08
N ALA A 74 8.32 6.57 15.72
CA ALA A 74 9.06 6.35 14.49
C ALA A 74 8.12 6.74 13.35
N ASP A 75 8.52 7.77 12.59
CA ASP A 75 7.68 8.37 11.55
C ASP A 75 7.28 7.27 10.56
N ALA A 76 5.97 7.02 10.43
CA ALA A 76 5.40 5.95 9.61
C ALA A 76 5.92 5.96 8.17
N LYS A 77 6.42 7.12 7.70
CA LYS A 77 7.08 7.32 6.41
C LYS A 77 8.35 6.48 6.22
N ILE A 78 9.04 6.07 7.29
CA ILE A 78 10.23 5.22 7.17
C ILE A 78 9.88 3.85 6.58
N LEU A 79 8.70 3.31 6.91
CA LEU A 79 8.22 2.06 6.34
C LEU A 79 7.95 2.20 4.85
N ASP A 80 7.34 3.31 4.42
CA ASP A 80 7.09 3.56 2.99
C ASP A 80 8.39 3.60 2.19
N VAL A 81 9.42 4.30 2.70
CA VAL A 81 10.74 4.36 2.06
C VAL A 81 11.40 2.99 2.02
N MET A 82 11.37 2.23 3.12
CA MET A 82 11.93 0.88 3.19
C MET A 82 11.23 -0.08 2.21
N ILE A 83 9.90 -0.04 2.14
CA ILE A 83 9.12 -0.85 1.20
C ILE A 83 9.44 -0.49 -0.25
N CYS A 84 9.57 0.81 -0.57
CA CYS A 84 10.01 1.25 -1.90
C CYS A 84 11.40 0.70 -2.25
N LYS A 85 12.35 0.70 -1.32
CA LYS A 85 13.68 0.13 -1.52
C LYS A 85 13.65 -1.38 -1.75
N ILE A 86 12.87 -2.11 -0.95
CA ILE A 86 12.73 -3.58 -1.10
C ILE A 86 12.11 -3.91 -2.45
N ARG A 87 11.03 -3.23 -2.85
CA ARG A 87 10.41 -3.42 -4.18
C ARG A 87 11.40 -3.16 -5.31
N ALA A 88 12.13 -2.05 -5.25
CA ALA A 88 13.14 -1.73 -6.26
C ALA A 88 14.22 -2.82 -6.37
N LYS A 89 14.63 -3.45 -5.26
CA LYS A 89 15.57 -4.58 -5.28
C LYS A 89 14.97 -5.84 -5.93
N LEU A 90 13.70 -6.15 -5.62
CA LEU A 90 12.98 -7.27 -6.23
C LEU A 90 12.80 -7.04 -7.74
N GLU A 91 12.39 -5.84 -8.13
CA GLU A 91 12.12 -5.44 -9.51
C GLU A 91 13.38 -5.45 -10.39
N LYS A 92 14.55 -5.14 -9.82
CA LYS A 92 15.85 -5.33 -10.49
C LYS A 92 16.10 -6.79 -10.87
N ALA A 93 15.64 -7.75 -10.06
CA ALA A 93 15.77 -9.17 -10.37
C ALA A 93 14.68 -9.66 -11.35
N HIS A 94 13.45 -9.16 -11.22
CA HIS A 94 12.39 -9.37 -12.19
C HIS A 94 11.29 -8.29 -12.08
N PRO A 95 10.81 -7.66 -13.17
CA PRO A 95 9.86 -6.53 -13.11
C PRO A 95 8.58 -6.78 -12.31
N ALA A 96 8.02 -7.99 -12.37
CA ALA A 96 6.82 -8.34 -11.60
C ALA A 96 7.07 -8.73 -10.14
N ALA A 97 8.32 -8.84 -9.67
CA ALA A 97 8.62 -9.36 -8.34
C ALA A 97 8.20 -8.40 -7.21
N GLY A 98 8.18 -7.08 -7.47
CA GLY A 98 7.74 -6.07 -6.48
C GLY A 98 6.26 -6.20 -6.10
N GLU A 99 5.44 -6.82 -6.96
CA GLU A 99 3.99 -7.04 -6.73
C GLU A 99 3.70 -7.98 -5.55
N CYS A 100 4.69 -8.76 -5.11
CA CYS A 100 4.54 -9.63 -3.95
C CYS A 100 4.25 -8.84 -2.66
N LEU A 101 4.72 -7.59 -2.58
CA LEU A 101 4.47 -6.67 -1.46
C LEU A 101 3.36 -5.70 -1.84
N ARG A 102 2.26 -5.70 -1.11
CA ARG A 102 1.14 -4.78 -1.33
C ARG A 102 0.98 -3.80 -0.18
N SER A 103 0.65 -2.56 -0.55
CA SER A 103 0.28 -1.51 0.40
C SER A 103 -1.23 -1.59 0.63
N VAL A 104 -1.64 -1.71 1.89
CA VAL A 104 -3.05 -1.64 2.31
C VAL A 104 -3.24 -0.34 3.06
N TRP A 105 -3.85 0.62 2.37
CA TRP A 105 -4.13 1.97 2.86
C TRP A 105 -4.78 1.98 4.24
N GLY A 106 -4.37 2.94 5.08
CA GLY A 106 -4.84 3.06 6.47
C GLY A 106 -4.44 1.93 7.42
N ARG A 107 -3.98 0.78 6.90
CA ARG A 107 -3.72 -0.43 7.72
C ARG A 107 -2.25 -0.79 7.78
N GLY A 108 -1.57 -0.99 6.64
CA GLY A 108 -0.17 -1.39 6.58
C GLY A 108 0.18 -2.12 5.29
N TYR A 109 0.83 -3.29 5.38
CA TYR A 109 1.32 -4.02 4.19
C TYR A 109 0.97 -5.50 4.27
N ALA A 110 0.86 -6.15 3.12
CA ALA A 110 0.53 -7.57 3.00
C ALA A 110 1.40 -8.25 1.94
N PHE A 111 1.64 -9.55 2.12
CA PHE A 111 2.36 -10.37 1.15
C PHE A 111 1.41 -11.26 0.35
N GLY A 112 1.52 -11.19 -0.98
CA GLY A 112 0.76 -11.99 -1.93
C GLY A 112 -0.67 -11.53 -2.20
N LEU A 113 -1.46 -12.42 -2.83
CA LEU A 113 -2.82 -12.17 -3.34
C LEU A 113 -3.80 -11.71 -2.24
N PRO A 114 -4.88 -10.98 -2.60
CA PRO A 114 -5.90 -10.56 -1.64
C PRO A 114 -6.43 -11.75 -0.86
N SER A 115 -6.29 -11.71 0.47
CA SER A 115 -7.30 -12.33 1.33
C SER A 115 -8.63 -11.72 0.90
N ARG A 116 -9.64 -12.56 0.67
CA ARG A 116 -11.03 -12.20 0.34
C ARG A 116 -11.67 -11.17 1.31
N GLU A 117 -10.96 -10.76 2.35
CA GLU A 117 -11.32 -9.80 3.39
C GLU A 117 -10.89 -8.35 3.06
N SER A 118 -10.28 -8.10 1.91
CA SER A 118 -9.79 -6.75 1.59
C SER A 118 -10.95 -5.86 1.16
N SER A 119 -11.17 -4.80 1.95
CA SER A 119 -12.00 -3.62 1.67
C SER A 119 -12.25 -3.39 0.17
N PRO A 120 -13.47 -3.07 -0.27
CA PRO A 120 -13.85 -2.95 -1.69
C PRO A 120 -13.02 -1.93 -2.51
N VAL A 121 -12.20 -1.09 -1.86
CA VAL A 121 -11.23 -0.17 -2.47
C VAL A 121 -9.83 -0.79 -2.69
N ALA A 122 -9.59 -2.04 -2.27
CA ALA A 122 -8.30 -2.71 -2.34
C ALA A 122 -7.99 -3.21 -3.76
N GLY A 123 -7.27 -2.40 -4.52
CA GLY A 123 -6.93 -2.66 -5.93
C GLY A 123 -6.99 -1.40 -6.79
N LEU A 124 -7.61 -0.33 -6.28
CA LEU A 124 -7.72 0.95 -6.95
C LEU A 124 -6.47 1.80 -6.69
N ASP A 125 -6.03 2.56 -7.70
CA ASP A 125 -4.90 3.49 -7.64
C ASP A 125 -5.26 4.78 -6.86
N MET A 126 -5.69 4.58 -5.62
CA MET A 126 -6.14 5.61 -4.69
C MET A 126 -4.95 6.43 -4.15
N PRO A 127 -5.05 7.77 -4.12
CA PRO A 127 -4.00 8.63 -3.61
C PRO A 127 -3.58 8.34 -2.17
N SER A 128 -2.27 8.44 -1.93
CA SER A 128 -1.63 8.08 -0.65
C SER A 128 -1.60 9.17 0.41
N SER A 129 -1.77 10.41 -0.01
CA SER A 129 -1.56 11.61 0.80
C SER A 129 -2.86 12.41 0.88
N PRO A 130 -3.33 12.80 2.08
CA PRO A 130 -4.53 13.62 2.28
C PRO A 130 -4.35 15.07 1.82
N ARG A 131 -3.26 15.41 1.13
CA ARG A 131 -3.16 16.68 0.40
C ARG A 131 -4.04 16.59 -0.84
N TRP A 132 -5.21 17.22 -0.79
CA TRP A 132 -6.21 17.25 -1.86
C TRP A 132 -5.80 18.12 -3.05
N VAL A 133 -4.73 17.72 -3.72
CA VAL A 133 -4.31 18.28 -5.01
C VAL A 133 -5.25 17.82 -6.12
N ARG A 134 -5.39 18.63 -7.17
CA ARG A 134 -6.30 18.37 -8.30
C ARG A 134 -6.21 16.95 -8.86
N LYS A 135 -4.99 16.41 -9.01
CA LYS A 135 -4.75 15.03 -9.49
C LYS A 135 -5.42 13.97 -8.59
N HIS A 136 -5.42 14.18 -7.29
CA HIS A 136 -5.99 13.23 -6.32
C HIS A 136 -7.51 13.33 -6.30
N LYS A 137 -8.07 14.55 -6.30
CA LYS A 137 -9.51 14.78 -6.42
C LYS A 137 -10.06 14.14 -7.69
N MET A 138 -9.38 14.33 -8.83
CA MET A 138 -9.74 13.75 -10.13
C MET A 138 -9.85 12.22 -10.10
N LYS A 139 -8.92 11.55 -9.42
CA LYS A 139 -8.95 10.08 -9.31
C LYS A 139 -10.16 9.62 -8.51
N ILE A 140 -10.42 10.24 -7.36
CA ILE A 140 -11.54 9.85 -6.49
C ILE A 140 -12.88 10.14 -7.17
N VAL A 141 -13.04 11.34 -7.74
CA VAL A 141 -14.26 11.71 -8.47
C VAL A 141 -14.45 10.82 -9.70
N GLY A 142 -13.37 10.48 -10.41
CA GLY A 142 -13.41 9.54 -11.53
C GLY A 142 -13.93 8.16 -11.12
N LEU A 143 -13.40 7.60 -10.02
CA LEU A 143 -13.82 6.31 -9.48
C LEU A 143 -15.26 6.31 -8.93
N LEU A 144 -15.70 7.42 -8.32
CA LEU A 144 -17.09 7.58 -7.89
C LEU A 144 -18.05 7.63 -9.09
N ARG A 145 -17.65 8.32 -10.18
CA ARG A 145 -18.44 8.40 -11.41
C ARG A 145 -18.49 7.09 -12.19
N SER A 146 -17.40 6.31 -12.20
CA SER A 146 -17.39 4.99 -12.80
C SER A 146 -18.17 3.95 -11.99
N GLY A 147 -18.55 4.29 -10.75
CA GLY A 147 -19.25 3.39 -9.82
C GLY A 147 -18.35 2.31 -9.23
N GLU A 148 -17.04 2.40 -9.42
CA GLU A 148 -16.07 1.46 -8.83
C GLU A 148 -15.96 1.62 -7.31
N ILE A 149 -16.30 2.81 -6.79
CA ILE A 149 -16.37 3.11 -5.36
C ILE A 149 -17.62 3.92 -5.03
N ASN A 150 -18.06 3.86 -3.77
CA ASN A 150 -19.13 4.71 -3.25
C ASN A 150 -18.62 5.69 -2.18
N THR A 151 -19.42 6.71 -1.88
CA THR A 151 -19.11 7.76 -0.89
C THR A 151 -18.71 7.19 0.46
N LYS A 152 -19.45 6.19 0.97
CA LYS A 152 -19.14 5.55 2.26
C LYS A 152 -17.77 4.89 2.27
N GLN A 153 -17.37 4.27 1.17
CA GLN A 153 -16.05 3.64 1.03
C GLN A 153 -14.93 4.69 0.97
N VAL A 154 -15.17 5.84 0.35
CA VAL A 154 -14.22 6.96 0.31
C VAL A 154 -14.05 7.57 1.69
N LEU A 155 -15.15 7.89 2.38
CA LEU A 155 -15.11 8.49 3.73
C LEU A 155 -14.55 7.54 4.78
N ALA A 156 -14.84 6.23 4.66
CA ALA A 156 -14.21 5.22 5.50
C ALA A 156 -12.69 5.08 5.24
N HIS A 157 -12.23 5.47 4.05
CA HIS A 157 -10.82 5.40 3.66
C HIS A 157 -10.06 6.68 3.99
N TYR A 158 -10.72 7.84 3.90
CA TYR A 158 -10.18 9.17 4.18
C TYR A 158 -10.98 9.82 5.31
N PRO A 159 -10.64 9.54 6.59
CA PRO A 159 -11.39 10.06 7.73
C PRO A 159 -11.28 11.59 7.86
N ASP A 160 -10.24 12.20 7.29
CA ASP A 160 -10.04 13.65 7.27
C ASP A 160 -10.85 14.37 6.17
N LEU A 161 -11.54 13.62 5.29
CA LEU A 161 -12.38 14.16 4.24
C LEU A 161 -13.84 14.13 4.69
N SER A 162 -14.48 15.30 4.72
CA SER A 162 -15.90 15.37 5.04
C SER A 162 -16.77 14.98 3.85
N GLU A 163 -18.00 14.55 4.13
CA GLU A 163 -18.99 14.25 3.08
C GLU A 163 -19.31 15.50 2.25
N ASP A 164 -19.44 16.66 2.90
CA ASP A 164 -19.66 17.95 2.24
C ASP A 164 -18.52 18.32 1.29
N GLU A 165 -17.26 18.14 1.70
CA GLU A 165 -16.10 18.44 0.85
C GLU A 165 -16.07 17.51 -0.38
N LEU A 166 -16.43 16.23 -0.22
CA LEU A 166 -16.51 15.28 -1.33
C LEU A 166 -17.66 15.61 -2.30
N LEU A 167 -18.80 16.08 -1.78
CA LEU A 167 -19.93 16.57 -2.58
C LEU A 167 -19.57 17.85 -3.34
N GLU A 168 -18.83 18.78 -2.72
CA GLU A 168 -18.32 19.98 -3.40
C GLU A 168 -17.44 19.61 -4.59
N TRP A 169 -16.59 18.58 -4.47
CA TRP A 169 -15.78 18.13 -5.60
C TRP A 169 -16.64 17.52 -6.71
N PHE A 170 -17.64 16.73 -6.35
CA PHE A 170 -18.53 16.10 -7.33
C PHE A 170 -19.37 17.14 -8.07
N GLY A 171 -19.88 18.15 -7.36
CA GLY A 171 -20.60 19.29 -7.93
C GLY A 171 -19.70 20.13 -8.85
N GLY A 172 -18.55 20.56 -8.34
CA GLY A 172 -17.58 21.33 -9.12
C GLY A 172 -17.13 20.61 -10.39
N TYR A 173 -16.89 19.29 -10.30
CA TYR A 173 -16.53 18.50 -11.48
C TYR A 173 -17.70 18.35 -12.46
N SER A 174 -18.93 18.16 -12.00
CA SER A 174 -20.11 18.04 -12.88
C SER A 174 -20.39 19.33 -13.65
N GLU A 175 -20.16 20.49 -13.01
CA GLU A 175 -20.46 21.81 -13.56
C GLU A 175 -19.32 22.39 -14.41
N TYR A 176 -18.06 22.18 -14.00
CA TYR A 176 -16.89 22.80 -14.62
C TYR A 176 -15.82 21.80 -15.09
N GLY A 177 -16.14 20.50 -15.07
CA GLY A 177 -15.18 19.44 -15.41
C GLY A 177 -13.95 19.47 -14.51
N GLU A 178 -12.79 19.15 -15.07
CA GLU A 178 -11.55 19.11 -14.30
C GLU A 178 -11.16 20.45 -13.66
N LYS A 179 -11.65 21.57 -14.21
CA LYS A 179 -11.37 22.93 -13.69
C LYS A 179 -12.15 23.21 -12.40
N GLY A 180 -13.26 22.53 -12.15
CA GLY A 180 -14.02 22.66 -10.91
C GLY A 180 -13.38 21.98 -9.70
N LEU A 181 -12.30 21.20 -9.92
CA LEU A 181 -11.50 20.58 -8.85
C LEU A 181 -10.27 21.41 -8.47
N LEU A 182 -10.19 22.67 -8.90
CA LEU A 182 -9.14 23.59 -8.49
C LEU A 182 -9.26 23.87 -6.97
N ALA A 183 -8.12 23.86 -6.30
CA ALA A 183 -8.03 24.10 -4.87
C ALA A 183 -8.14 25.61 -4.61
N THR A 184 -9.37 26.12 -4.54
CA THR A 184 -9.59 27.48 -4.04
C THR A 184 -10.70 27.48 -3.01
N LYS A 185 -10.39 26.97 -1.81
CA LYS A 185 -10.86 27.62 -0.59
C LYS A 185 -9.62 28.04 0.18
N VAL A 186 -9.42 29.35 0.13
CA VAL A 186 -8.48 30.15 0.90
C VAL A 186 -8.65 29.82 2.38
N GLN A 187 -7.54 29.82 3.11
CA GLN A 187 -7.52 29.78 4.57
C GLN A 187 -8.48 30.83 5.14
N GLU A 188 -9.51 30.39 5.85
CA GLU A 188 -10.05 31.21 6.94
C GLU A 188 -9.48 30.63 8.24
N CYS A 189 -8.31 31.14 8.62
CA CYS A 189 -8.00 31.31 10.02
C CYS A 189 -9.03 32.29 10.57
N VAL A 190 -10.00 31.80 11.35
CA VAL A 190 -10.83 32.67 12.19
C VAL A 190 -10.13 32.80 13.54
N LEU A 191 -10.13 34.06 13.99
CA LEU A 191 -9.39 34.70 15.09
C LEU A 191 -9.49 34.00 16.45
#